data_AF-A0A7V9C1Y0-F1
#
_entry.id   AF-A0A7V9C1Y0-F1
#
_cell.length_a   1.000
_cell.length_b   1.000
_cell.length_c   1.000
_cell.angle_alpha   90.00
_cell.angle_beta   90.00
_cell.angle_gamma   90.00
#
_symmetry.space_group_name_H-M   'P 1'
#
loop_
_entity.id
_entity.type
_entity.pdbx_description
1 polymer ?
#
loop_
_entity_poly.entity_id
_entity_poly.type
_entity_poly.pdbx_seq_one_letter_code
_entity_poly.pdbx_strand_id
1 'polypeptide(L)'
;MTHRGKLTLAVGLLAYGVAWLFGADVLYPAATGLALAPLAARTWVRFAAGPIEVRRQAGRGAHLEGDDVWVTIQAHPASRVPPPSLEIREHVARIGSRTTPLRRDGRFYRGTYVLERVARGRYAVDETTAGIEDPFGLARSEVELAAVGALVVYPRLVALAELFSESGAHAQDGRRLLLRRPSGFDLHSVREYVEGESLRKVHWASTARRGRLMVKELEDSPRDEIAVVLDADEAGAVGESFDVAVRAAGSILHTHAARGRRAVLSLNGSTPASVPVASLEGDWLAALEALAAAEPGAGVPVVELLAREGGPAARSLELVVVTARLTPALSRKLAERAQASHGVSLVWIDSASFAGRPNAVEPELLRLQAAGVPVAVVRRGDDLRAALGGSSGARRAHG
;
A
#
# COMPACT_ATOMS: atom_id res chain seq x y z
N MET A 1 20.86 24.58 -27.51
CA MET A 1 22.20 25.07 -27.11
C MET A 1 22.05 25.69 -25.75
N THR A 2 22.99 25.43 -24.85
CA THR A 2 23.02 26.03 -23.51
C THR A 2 23.37 27.51 -23.60
N HIS A 3 23.29 28.24 -22.48
CA HIS A 3 23.79 29.62 -22.41
C HIS A 3 25.28 29.71 -22.77
N ARG A 4 26.10 28.77 -22.28
CA ARG A 4 27.52 28.65 -22.62
C ARG A 4 27.72 28.44 -24.12
N GLY A 5 26.95 27.53 -24.75
CA GLY A 5 27.04 27.30 -26.19
C GLY A 5 26.70 28.53 -27.04
N LYS A 6 25.70 29.32 -26.62
CA LYS A 6 25.35 30.59 -27.29
C LYS A 6 26.46 31.63 -27.14
N LEU A 7 27.04 31.77 -25.95
CA LEU A 7 28.17 32.68 -25.70
C LEU A 7 29.40 32.28 -26.50
N THR A 8 29.78 31.00 -26.48
CA THR A 8 30.94 30.50 -27.24
C THR A 8 30.75 30.74 -28.74
N LEU A 9 29.54 30.52 -29.27
CA LEU A 9 29.23 30.82 -30.66
C LEU A 9 29.35 32.33 -30.95
N ALA A 10 28.81 33.18 -30.09
CA ALA A 10 28.88 34.63 -30.25
C ALA A 10 30.33 35.14 -30.21
N VAL A 11 31.14 34.66 -29.27
CA VAL A 11 32.57 34.98 -29.15
C VAL A 11 33.34 34.49 -30.38
N GLY A 12 33.07 33.28 -30.86
CA GLY A 12 33.70 32.75 -32.07
C GLY A 12 33.38 33.59 -33.32
N LEU A 13 32.11 33.98 -33.50
CA LEU A 13 31.68 34.82 -34.62
C LEU A 13 32.26 36.24 -34.52
N LEU A 14 32.31 36.82 -33.31
CA LEU A 14 32.91 38.13 -33.08
C LEU A 14 34.42 38.11 -33.37
N ALA A 15 35.15 37.11 -32.86
CA ALA A 15 36.57 36.93 -33.13
C ALA A 15 36.86 36.75 -34.63
N TYR A 16 35.97 36.06 -35.36
CA TYR A 16 36.08 35.92 -36.81
C TYR A 16 35.89 37.26 -37.52
N GLY A 17 34.91 38.07 -37.10
CA GLY A 17 34.70 39.42 -37.65
C GLY A 17 35.88 40.36 -37.37
N VAL A 18 36.50 40.27 -36.20
CA VAL A 18 37.73 41.02 -35.85
C VAL A 18 38.90 40.55 -36.72
N ALA A 19 39.09 39.24 -36.89
CA ALA A 19 40.13 38.71 -37.77
C ALA A 19 40.00 39.26 -39.20
N TRP A 20 38.76 39.30 -39.70
CA TRP A 20 38.42 39.84 -41.02
C TRP A 20 38.67 41.34 -41.15
N LEU A 21 38.27 42.13 -40.15
CA LEU A 21 38.44 43.59 -40.17
C LEU A 21 39.90 44.03 -40.10
N PHE A 22 40.73 43.30 -39.34
CA PHE A 22 42.12 43.65 -39.07
C PHE A 22 43.15 42.83 -39.87
N GLY A 23 42.71 41.90 -40.72
CA GLY A 23 43.61 41.05 -41.53
C GLY A 23 44.49 40.12 -40.69
N ALA A 24 44.01 39.67 -39.53
CA ALA A 24 44.78 38.86 -38.60
C ALA A 24 44.66 37.37 -38.94
N ASP A 25 45.48 36.88 -39.88
CA ASP A 25 45.40 35.51 -40.41
C ASP A 25 45.51 34.42 -39.33
N VAL A 26 46.26 34.70 -38.27
CA VAL A 26 46.48 33.78 -37.13
C VAL A 26 45.20 33.54 -36.32
N LEU A 27 44.22 34.46 -36.37
CA LEU A 27 43.02 34.40 -35.55
C LEU A 27 41.91 33.55 -36.18
N TYR A 28 41.93 33.34 -37.50
CA TYR A 28 40.89 32.57 -38.20
C TYR A 28 40.74 31.13 -37.68
N PRO A 29 41.80 30.31 -37.52
CA PRO A 29 41.64 28.94 -37.05
C PRO A 29 40.98 28.85 -35.66
N ALA A 30 41.38 29.73 -34.75
CA ALA A 30 40.83 29.79 -33.39
C ALA A 30 39.36 30.25 -33.40
N ALA A 31 39.04 31.32 -34.15
CA ALA A 31 37.69 31.85 -34.27
C ALA A 31 36.72 30.85 -34.91
N THR A 32 37.16 30.19 -35.99
CA THR A 32 36.38 29.13 -36.66
C THR A 32 36.19 27.93 -35.73
N GLY A 33 37.21 27.51 -34.99
CA GLY A 33 37.09 26.44 -33.99
C GLY A 33 36.05 26.75 -32.90
N LEU A 34 36.07 27.98 -32.36
CA LEU A 34 35.10 28.43 -31.36
C LEU A 34 33.66 28.49 -31.90
N ALA A 35 33.47 28.87 -33.17
CA ALA A 35 32.15 28.89 -33.80
C ALA A 35 31.65 27.48 -34.15
N LEU A 36 32.54 26.58 -34.60
CA LEU A 36 32.19 25.20 -34.97
C LEU A 36 31.93 24.30 -33.77
N ALA A 37 32.67 24.46 -32.66
CA ALA A 37 32.53 23.62 -31.46
C ALA A 37 31.07 23.51 -30.95
N PRO A 38 30.31 24.61 -30.72
CA PRO A 38 28.95 24.50 -30.22
C PRO A 38 27.96 23.98 -31.28
N LEU A 39 28.24 24.14 -32.57
CA LEU A 39 27.47 23.53 -33.66
C LEU A 39 27.70 22.02 -33.74
N ALA A 40 28.94 21.58 -33.60
CA ALA A 40 29.32 20.17 -33.53
C ALA A 40 28.70 19.51 -32.28
N ALA A 41 28.79 20.15 -31.12
CA ALA A 41 28.17 19.70 -29.88
C ALA A 41 26.64 19.58 -30.03
N ARG A 42 25.97 20.59 -30.62
CA ARG A 42 24.53 20.53 -30.90
C ARG A 42 24.17 19.36 -31.81
N THR A 43 24.98 19.11 -32.83
CA THR A 43 24.76 18.03 -33.80
C THR A 43 24.95 16.67 -33.13
N TRP A 44 26.01 16.48 -32.35
CA TRP A 44 26.26 15.26 -31.58
C TRP A 44 25.11 14.98 -30.61
N VAL A 45 24.74 15.95 -29.77
CA VAL A 45 23.63 15.79 -28.81
C VAL A 45 22.32 15.47 -29.51
N ARG A 46 22.04 16.10 -30.66
CA ARG A 46 20.84 15.80 -31.45
C ARG A 46 20.80 14.36 -31.97
N PHE A 47 21.93 13.82 -32.43
CA PHE A 47 21.99 12.42 -32.89
C PHE A 47 22.02 11.42 -31.73
N ALA A 48 22.51 11.82 -30.56
CA ALA A 48 22.50 11.01 -29.36
C ALA A 48 21.10 10.92 -28.72
N ALA A 49 20.28 11.96 -28.85
CA ALA A 49 18.92 12.10 -28.31
C ALA A 49 17.85 11.26 -29.02
N GLY A 50 18.18 10.03 -29.41
CA GLY A 50 17.22 9.05 -29.91
C GLY A 50 16.39 8.41 -28.77
N PRO A 51 15.52 7.44 -29.10
CA PRO A 51 14.76 6.69 -28.10
C PRO A 51 15.67 5.99 -27.09
N ILE A 52 15.31 6.05 -25.80
CA ILE A 52 16.04 5.42 -24.70
C ILE A 52 15.07 4.54 -23.92
N GLU A 53 15.36 3.25 -23.82
CA GLU A 53 14.62 2.35 -22.95
C GLU A 53 15.22 2.40 -21.54
N VAL A 54 14.40 2.71 -20.53
CA VAL A 54 14.82 2.73 -19.14
C VAL A 54 14.20 1.56 -18.38
N ARG A 55 15.04 0.81 -17.68
CA ARG A 55 14.64 -0.25 -16.77
C ARG A 55 15.07 0.11 -15.35
N ARG A 56 14.17 -0.15 -14.41
CA ARG A 56 14.35 0.13 -12.98
C ARG A 56 14.38 -1.19 -12.23
N GLN A 57 15.33 -1.35 -11.33
CA GLN A 57 15.42 -2.51 -10.45
C GLN A 57 15.63 -2.00 -9.04
N ALA A 58 14.64 -2.22 -8.17
CA ALA A 58 14.70 -1.91 -6.75
C ALA A 58 15.07 -3.19 -5.99
N GLY A 59 16.35 -3.35 -5.64
CA GLY A 59 16.89 -4.50 -4.90
C GLY A 59 16.42 -5.89 -5.37
N ARG A 60 16.56 -6.90 -4.50
CA ARG A 60 15.93 -8.21 -4.63
C ARG A 60 15.03 -8.43 -3.42
N GLY A 61 13.86 -9.04 -3.64
CA GLY A 61 12.91 -9.36 -2.57
C GLY A 61 11.87 -8.28 -2.32
N ALA A 62 10.98 -8.54 -1.36
CA ALA A 62 9.98 -7.60 -0.90
C ALA A 62 10.64 -6.54 0.01
N HIS A 63 10.37 -5.27 -0.26
CA HIS A 63 10.86 -4.16 0.57
C HIS A 63 9.90 -3.95 1.73
N LEU A 64 10.43 -3.89 2.95
CA LEU A 64 9.63 -3.59 4.13
C LEU A 64 9.83 -2.12 4.52
N GLU A 65 8.82 -1.55 5.17
CA GLU A 65 8.95 -0.19 5.68
C GLU A 65 10.15 -0.04 6.62
N GLY A 66 10.79 1.11 6.53
CA GLY A 66 12.03 1.43 7.23
C GLY A 66 13.29 0.86 6.59
N ASP A 67 13.18 0.04 5.53
CA ASP A 67 14.34 -0.42 4.78
C ASP A 67 14.93 0.69 3.91
N ASP A 68 16.23 0.60 3.66
CA ASP A 68 16.92 1.42 2.66
C ASP A 68 16.82 0.73 1.30
N VAL A 69 16.11 1.37 0.36
CA VAL A 69 15.83 0.80 -0.96
C VAL A 69 16.83 1.31 -1.99
N TRP A 70 17.65 0.39 -2.50
CA TRP A 70 18.59 0.67 -3.58
C TRP A 70 17.89 0.55 -4.93
N VAL A 71 17.76 1.67 -5.65
CA VAL A 71 17.15 1.72 -6.97
C VAL A 71 18.26 1.86 -8.02
N THR A 72 18.40 0.84 -8.85
CA THR A 72 19.32 0.84 -9.98
C THR A 72 18.55 1.15 -11.26
N ILE A 73 18.98 2.20 -11.94
CA ILE A 73 18.48 2.62 -13.26
C ILE A 73 19.44 2.10 -14.32
N GLN A 74 18.90 1.42 -15.32
CA GLN A 74 19.61 1.00 -16.52
C GLN A 74 18.96 1.63 -17.75
N ALA A 75 19.72 2.44 -18.49
CA ALA A 75 19.26 3.07 -19.71
C ALA A 75 19.95 2.43 -20.93
N HIS A 76 19.16 2.06 -21.94
CA HIS A 76 19.60 1.46 -23.18
C HIS A 76 19.26 2.41 -24.34
N PRO A 77 20.21 3.27 -24.76
CA PRO A 77 20.00 4.12 -25.92
C PRO A 77 19.91 3.27 -27.20
N ALA A 78 18.88 3.50 -28.02
CA ALA A 78 18.76 2.87 -29.34
C ALA A 78 19.51 3.66 -30.44
N SER A 79 20.06 4.82 -30.10
CA SER A 79 20.82 5.67 -31.03
C SER A 79 22.15 5.04 -31.44
N ARG A 80 22.56 5.26 -32.70
CA ARG A 80 23.88 4.82 -33.20
C ARG A 80 25.05 5.57 -32.54
N VAL A 81 24.79 6.82 -32.15
CA VAL A 81 25.78 7.68 -31.50
C VAL A 81 25.53 7.62 -29.99
N PRO A 82 26.49 7.12 -29.19
CA PRO A 82 26.30 7.02 -27.76
C PRO A 82 26.23 8.42 -27.12
N PRO A 83 25.33 8.65 -26.16
CA PRO A 83 25.29 9.87 -25.37
C PRO A 83 26.63 10.14 -24.66
N PRO A 84 27.21 11.35 -24.76
CA PRO A 84 28.46 11.68 -24.06
C PRO A 84 28.30 11.67 -22.54
N SER A 85 27.16 12.16 -22.05
CA SER A 85 26.69 12.02 -20.69
C SER A 85 25.20 11.67 -20.71
N LEU A 86 24.73 11.01 -19.67
CA LEU A 86 23.32 10.68 -19.51
C LEU A 86 22.92 10.85 -18.04
N GLU A 87 21.90 11.65 -17.81
CA GLU A 87 21.33 11.92 -16.51
C GLU A 87 19.84 11.59 -16.56
N ILE A 88 19.34 10.82 -15.60
CA ILE A 88 17.92 10.51 -15.51
C ILE A 88 17.31 11.31 -14.37
N ARG A 89 16.30 12.13 -14.70
CA ARG A 89 15.50 12.88 -13.74
C ARG A 89 14.11 12.27 -13.66
N GLU A 90 13.73 11.81 -12.48
CA GLU A 90 12.45 11.14 -12.22
C GLU A 90 11.69 11.89 -11.15
N HIS A 91 10.37 11.97 -11.30
CA HIS A 91 9.49 12.35 -10.19
C HIS A 91 8.84 11.09 -9.65
N VAL A 92 9.10 10.78 -8.38
CA VAL A 92 8.50 9.63 -7.70
C VAL A 92 7.48 10.14 -6.69
N ALA A 93 6.22 9.72 -6.85
CA ALA A 93 5.11 10.13 -5.98
C ALA A 93 5.51 10.02 -4.50
N ARG A 94 5.16 11.01 -3.66
CA ARG A 94 5.48 11.09 -2.21
C ARG A 94 6.97 11.19 -1.83
N ILE A 95 7.90 10.90 -2.73
CA ILE A 95 9.35 11.02 -2.50
C ILE A 95 9.89 12.31 -3.10
N GLY A 96 9.37 12.72 -4.26
CA GLY A 96 9.77 13.91 -5.01
C GLY A 96 10.75 13.60 -6.13
N SER A 97 11.36 14.67 -6.64
CA SER A 97 12.23 14.59 -7.81
C SER A 97 13.64 14.08 -7.46
N ARG A 98 14.13 13.13 -8.25
CA ARG A 98 15.47 12.56 -8.14
C ARG A 98 16.21 12.75 -9.44
N THR A 99 17.50 13.02 -9.34
CA THR A 99 18.37 13.19 -10.51
C THR A 99 19.57 12.28 -10.33
N THR A 100 19.74 11.33 -11.25
CA THR A 100 20.73 10.26 -11.15
C THR A 100 21.65 10.31 -12.37
N PRO A 101 22.94 10.63 -12.21
CA PRO A 101 23.90 10.53 -13.29
C PRO A 101 24.16 9.05 -13.59
N LEU A 102 24.09 8.68 -14.87
CA LEU A 102 24.37 7.32 -15.32
C LEU A 102 25.78 7.24 -15.90
N ARG A 103 26.53 6.21 -15.48
CA ARG A 103 27.85 5.89 -16.03
C ARG A 103 27.70 4.84 -17.13
N ARG A 104 28.52 4.97 -18.17
CA ARG A 104 28.54 3.99 -19.26
C ARG A 104 29.10 2.66 -18.77
N ASP A 105 28.37 1.58 -19.02
CA ASP A 105 28.73 0.19 -18.71
C ASP A 105 28.53 -0.65 -19.98
N GLY A 106 29.57 -0.69 -20.82
CA GLY A 106 29.51 -1.31 -22.15
C GLY A 106 28.55 -0.59 -23.10
N ARG A 107 27.41 -1.24 -23.41
CA ARG A 107 26.38 -0.74 -24.34
C ARG A 107 25.22 -0.02 -23.67
N PHE A 108 25.12 -0.08 -22.36
CA PHE A 108 24.09 0.60 -21.58
C PHE A 108 24.71 1.58 -20.59
N TYR A 109 23.87 2.35 -19.92
CA TYR A 109 24.26 3.29 -18.88
C TYR A 109 23.59 2.86 -17.57
N ARG A 110 24.35 2.87 -16.48
CA ARG A 110 23.87 2.46 -15.16
C ARG A 110 24.16 3.53 -14.13
N GLY A 111 23.19 3.75 -13.25
CA GLY A 111 23.32 4.58 -12.06
C GLY A 111 22.44 4.03 -10.97
N THR A 112 22.81 4.32 -9.73
CA THR A 112 22.09 3.82 -8.55
C THR A 112 21.92 4.97 -7.58
N TYR A 113 20.74 5.05 -6.97
CA TYR A 113 20.48 5.91 -5.83
C TYR A 113 19.83 5.10 -4.72
N VAL A 114 19.89 5.64 -3.49
CA VAL A 114 19.28 5.04 -2.31
C VAL A 114 18.12 5.89 -1.83
N LEU A 115 17.03 5.23 -1.49
CA LEU A 115 15.92 5.81 -0.76
C LEU A 115 16.03 5.34 0.68
N GLU A 116 16.38 6.24 1.59
CA GLU A 116 16.64 5.91 2.99
C GLU A 116 15.33 5.80 3.78
N ARG A 117 15.22 4.75 4.61
CA ARG A 117 14.12 4.51 5.56
C ARG A 117 12.74 4.77 4.96
N VAL A 118 12.46 4.12 3.83
CA VAL A 118 11.23 4.38 3.07
C VAL A 118 10.02 3.95 3.89
N ALA A 119 9.03 4.82 4.00
CA ALA A 119 7.77 4.47 4.63
C ALA A 119 7.01 3.39 3.83
N ARG A 120 6.02 2.78 4.45
CA ARG A 120 5.07 1.91 3.75
C ARG A 120 4.34 2.73 2.69
N GLY A 121 4.18 2.15 1.49
CA GLY A 121 3.53 2.87 0.40
C GLY A 121 3.70 2.22 -0.96
N ARG A 122 2.82 2.58 -1.89
CA ARG A 122 3.05 2.42 -3.34
C ARG A 122 3.53 3.75 -3.92
N TYR A 123 4.75 3.76 -4.44
CA TYR A 123 5.45 4.93 -4.97
C TYR A 123 5.52 4.82 -6.50
N ALA A 124 4.56 5.44 -7.20
CA ALA A 124 4.56 5.49 -8.65
C ALA A 124 5.64 6.43 -9.17
N VAL A 125 6.21 6.11 -10.33
CA VAL A 125 7.05 7.04 -11.08
C VAL A 125 6.12 7.81 -12.03
N ASP A 126 5.94 9.09 -11.78
CA ASP A 126 4.97 9.92 -12.51
C ASP A 126 5.59 10.54 -13.76
N GLU A 127 6.85 10.96 -13.66
CA GLU A 127 7.59 11.60 -14.74
C GLU A 127 9.00 11.04 -14.85
N THR A 128 9.52 10.91 -16.07
CA THR A 128 10.90 10.50 -16.33
C THR A 128 11.44 11.27 -17.52
N THR A 129 12.57 11.94 -17.33
CA THR A 129 13.28 12.67 -18.38
C THR A 129 14.75 12.28 -18.42
N ALA A 130 15.29 12.12 -19.62
CA ALA A 130 16.71 11.89 -19.87
C ALA A 130 17.36 13.21 -20.29
N GLY A 131 18.30 13.70 -19.47
CA GLY A 131 19.19 14.80 -19.81
C GLY A 131 20.45 14.27 -20.52
N ILE A 132 20.71 14.79 -21.72
CA ILE A 132 21.93 14.51 -22.48
C ILE A 132 22.67 15.83 -22.64
N GLU A 133 23.92 15.87 -22.19
CA GLU A 133 24.76 17.07 -22.25
C GLU A 133 26.16 16.72 -22.79
N ASP A 134 26.71 17.56 -23.67
CA ASP A 134 28.07 17.37 -24.14
C ASP A 134 29.12 17.70 -23.05
N PRO A 135 30.37 17.19 -23.16
CA PRO A 135 31.38 17.37 -22.12
C PRO A 135 31.78 18.83 -21.84
N PHE A 136 31.55 19.75 -22.78
CA PHE A 136 31.85 21.17 -22.64
C PHE A 136 30.62 21.99 -22.22
N GLY A 137 29.45 21.37 -22.06
CA GLY A 137 28.20 22.01 -21.68
C GLY A 137 27.74 23.08 -22.68
N LEU A 138 28.00 22.90 -23.99
CA LEU A 138 27.62 23.80 -25.08
C LEU A 138 26.21 23.49 -25.63
N ALA A 139 25.79 22.24 -25.52
CA ALA A 139 24.53 21.70 -25.99
C ALA A 139 23.97 20.70 -24.96
N ARG A 140 22.67 20.83 -24.71
CA ARG A 140 21.87 19.93 -23.90
C ARG A 140 20.59 19.61 -24.65
N SER A 141 20.11 18.39 -24.49
CA SER A 141 18.78 17.96 -24.91
C SER A 141 18.14 17.20 -23.76
N GLU A 142 16.83 17.35 -23.64
CA GLU A 142 16.01 16.55 -22.74
C GLU A 142 15.10 15.67 -23.59
N VAL A 143 14.97 14.41 -23.19
CA VAL A 143 14.12 13.42 -23.85
C VAL A 143 13.12 12.93 -22.82
N GLU A 144 11.83 13.12 -23.08
CA GLU A 144 10.77 12.54 -22.25
C GLU A 144 10.73 11.03 -22.45
N LEU A 145 10.61 10.30 -21.35
CA LEU A 145 10.63 8.86 -21.31
C LEU A 145 9.34 8.34 -20.69
N ALA A 146 9.00 7.09 -20.99
CA ALA A 146 7.85 6.44 -20.38
C ALA A 146 8.06 6.29 -18.86
N ALA A 147 7.18 6.91 -18.08
CA ALA A 147 7.14 6.83 -16.62
C ALA A 147 6.39 5.56 -16.20
N VAL A 148 7.06 4.40 -16.36
CA VAL A 148 6.47 3.08 -16.07
C VAL A 148 7.11 2.46 -14.84
N GLY A 149 6.27 1.99 -13.92
CA GLY A 149 6.66 1.24 -12.73
C GLY A 149 6.24 1.91 -11.43
N ALA A 150 6.23 1.11 -10.36
CA ALA A 150 6.03 1.59 -9.00
C ALA A 150 6.92 0.80 -8.05
N LEU A 151 7.49 1.48 -7.07
CA LEU A 151 8.11 0.84 -5.91
C LEU A 151 7.02 0.56 -4.88
N VAL A 152 6.88 -0.70 -4.46
CA VAL A 152 5.95 -1.08 -3.39
C VAL A 152 6.77 -1.42 -2.16
N VAL A 153 6.46 -0.74 -1.05
CA VAL A 153 7.07 -0.97 0.27
C VAL A 153 5.96 -1.46 1.21
N TYR A 154 6.11 -2.70 1.66
CA TYR A 154 5.11 -3.38 2.48
C TYR A 154 5.21 -3.00 3.95
N PRO A 155 4.10 -3.01 4.71
CA PRO A 155 4.14 -2.82 6.15
C PRO A 155 4.95 -3.93 6.84
N ARG A 156 5.70 -3.58 7.88
CA ARG A 156 6.43 -4.50 8.74
C ARG A 156 5.50 -4.98 9.84
N LEU A 157 4.89 -6.13 9.58
CA LEU A 157 3.93 -6.74 10.49
C LEU A 157 4.62 -7.37 11.69
N VAL A 158 3.88 -7.50 12.80
CA VAL A 158 4.32 -8.20 14.00
C VAL A 158 3.66 -9.57 14.07
N ALA A 159 4.45 -10.60 14.36
CA ALA A 159 3.91 -11.91 14.69
C ALA A 159 3.23 -11.88 16.07
N LEU A 160 1.98 -12.33 16.13
CA LEU A 160 1.16 -12.40 17.34
C LEU A 160 0.93 -13.88 17.69
N ALA A 161 1.28 -14.27 18.91
CA ALA A 161 1.03 -15.64 19.39
C ALA A 161 -0.44 -15.81 19.80
N GLU A 162 -0.96 -14.84 20.53
CA GLU A 162 -2.33 -14.74 21.01
C GLU A 162 -2.87 -13.35 20.68
N LEU A 163 -4.16 -13.26 20.37
CA LEU A 163 -4.82 -11.98 20.12
C LEU A 163 -5.50 -11.49 21.40
N PHE A 164 -5.53 -10.18 21.60
CA PHE A 164 -6.23 -9.54 22.71
C PHE A 164 -7.73 -9.95 22.79
N SER A 165 -8.36 -10.26 21.65
CA SER A 165 -9.74 -10.74 21.58
C SER A 165 -9.95 -12.14 22.18
N GLU A 166 -8.88 -12.93 22.31
CA GLU A 166 -8.89 -14.28 22.87
C GLU A 166 -8.72 -14.26 24.40
N SER A 167 -8.21 -13.14 24.93
CA SER A 167 -7.99 -12.91 26.35
C SER A 167 -9.30 -12.54 27.03
N GLY A 168 -9.85 -13.47 27.81
CA GLY A 168 -11.17 -13.34 28.45
C GLY A 168 -12.22 -14.32 27.90
N ALA A 169 -12.09 -14.75 26.65
CA ALA A 169 -12.91 -15.86 26.11
C ALA A 169 -12.64 -17.19 26.86
N HIS A 170 -11.43 -17.34 27.41
CA HIS A 170 -11.03 -18.47 28.26
C HIS A 170 -11.62 -18.43 29.68
N ALA A 171 -12.14 -17.29 30.15
CA ALA A 171 -12.65 -17.16 31.52
C ALA A 171 -14.14 -17.52 31.69
N GLN A 172 -14.91 -17.59 30.59
CA GLN A 172 -16.36 -17.86 30.65
C GLN A 172 -16.82 -18.99 29.72
N ASP A 173 -16.05 -19.41 28.72
CA ASP A 173 -16.56 -20.41 27.75
C ASP A 173 -15.43 -21.25 27.09
N GLY A 174 -14.45 -21.68 27.90
CA GLY A 174 -13.27 -22.47 27.49
C GLY A 174 -13.55 -23.84 26.84
N ARG A 175 -14.81 -24.13 26.51
CA ARG A 175 -15.25 -25.34 25.80
C ARG A 175 -16.00 -25.06 24.49
N ARG A 176 -16.29 -23.79 24.16
CA ARG A 176 -17.20 -23.46 23.05
C ARG A 176 -16.51 -23.06 21.73
N LEU A 177 -15.25 -22.64 21.78
CA LEU A 177 -14.51 -22.22 20.58
C LEU A 177 -13.97 -23.40 19.75
N LEU A 178 -13.61 -24.52 20.38
CA LEU A 178 -13.16 -25.72 19.66
C LEU A 178 -14.31 -26.53 19.00
N LEU A 179 -15.57 -26.22 19.35
CA LEU A 179 -16.75 -26.92 18.83
C LEU A 179 -17.52 -26.13 17.79
N ARG A 180 -17.17 -24.86 17.52
CA ARG A 180 -17.85 -24.07 16.50
C ARG A 180 -17.19 -24.29 15.15
N ARG A 181 -17.19 -25.55 14.68
CA ARG A 181 -17.21 -25.80 13.23
C ARG A 181 -18.57 -25.29 12.76
N PRO A 182 -18.67 -24.16 12.04
CA PRO A 182 -19.95 -23.70 11.58
C PRO A 182 -20.30 -24.57 10.39
N SER A 183 -21.00 -25.68 10.62
CA SER A 183 -21.84 -26.29 9.60
C SER A 183 -23.05 -25.37 9.38
N GLY A 184 -22.79 -24.19 8.83
CA GLY A 184 -23.80 -23.20 8.50
C GLY A 184 -24.18 -23.38 7.04
N PHE A 185 -24.82 -24.49 6.72
CA PHE A 185 -25.34 -24.66 5.37
C PHE A 185 -26.48 -23.68 5.13
N ASP A 186 -26.38 -22.87 4.09
CA ASP A 186 -27.48 -22.00 3.65
C ASP A 186 -28.39 -22.79 2.69
N LEU A 187 -29.68 -22.48 2.67
CA LEU A 187 -30.65 -23.13 1.79
C LEU A 187 -30.37 -22.72 0.33
N HIS A 188 -29.72 -23.60 -0.42
CA HIS A 188 -29.39 -23.40 -1.83
C HIS A 188 -30.63 -23.57 -2.71
N SER A 189 -31.35 -24.67 -2.53
CA SER A 189 -32.52 -24.99 -3.33
C SER A 189 -33.52 -25.85 -2.55
N VAL A 190 -34.73 -25.98 -3.08
CA VAL A 190 -35.72 -26.93 -2.58
C VAL A 190 -36.13 -27.83 -3.74
N ARG A 191 -35.80 -29.12 -3.66
CA ARG A 191 -36.13 -30.11 -4.69
C ARG A 191 -37.05 -31.20 -4.15
N GLU A 192 -37.56 -32.01 -5.05
CA GLU A 192 -38.38 -33.17 -4.69
C GLU A 192 -37.53 -34.22 -3.95
N TYR A 193 -38.13 -34.83 -2.93
CA TYR A 193 -37.54 -35.91 -2.16
C TYR A 193 -37.28 -37.13 -3.04
N VAL A 194 -36.10 -37.72 -2.92
CA VAL A 194 -35.78 -39.00 -3.55
C VAL A 194 -35.74 -40.09 -2.48
N GLU A 195 -36.26 -41.27 -2.80
CA GLU A 195 -36.31 -42.39 -1.87
C GLU A 195 -34.91 -42.80 -1.40
N GLY A 196 -34.74 -42.94 -0.07
CA GLY A 196 -33.45 -43.15 0.58
C GLY A 196 -32.85 -41.91 1.25
N GLU A 197 -33.43 -40.73 1.03
CA GLU A 197 -32.99 -39.49 1.68
C GLU A 197 -33.50 -39.35 3.12
N SER A 198 -32.75 -38.66 3.96
CA SER A 198 -33.16 -38.43 5.35
C SER A 198 -34.34 -37.45 5.42
N LEU A 199 -35.46 -37.91 6.00
CA LEU A 199 -36.65 -37.09 6.27
C LEU A 199 -36.38 -35.85 7.15
N ARG A 200 -35.25 -35.81 7.88
CA ARG A 200 -34.82 -34.61 8.64
C ARG A 200 -34.54 -33.39 7.75
N LYS A 201 -34.29 -33.59 6.45
CA LYS A 201 -34.00 -32.53 5.49
C LYS A 201 -35.27 -31.98 4.81
N VAL A 202 -36.46 -32.42 5.21
CA VAL A 202 -37.74 -31.99 4.59
C VAL A 202 -38.05 -30.53 4.89
N HIS A 203 -38.43 -29.78 3.86
CA HIS A 203 -38.96 -28.42 3.97
C HIS A 203 -40.48 -28.46 4.09
N TRP A 204 -41.00 -28.52 5.32
CA TRP A 204 -42.43 -28.69 5.59
C TRP A 204 -43.31 -27.61 4.94
N ALA A 205 -42.87 -26.35 4.94
CA ALA A 205 -43.64 -25.27 4.32
C ALA A 205 -43.77 -25.43 2.79
N SER A 206 -42.74 -25.97 2.12
CA SER A 206 -42.80 -26.22 0.66
C SER A 206 -43.57 -27.50 0.35
N THR A 207 -43.44 -28.50 1.23
CA THR A 207 -44.20 -29.75 1.18
C THR A 207 -45.70 -29.50 1.30
N ALA A 208 -46.11 -28.68 2.26
CA ALA A 208 -47.50 -28.31 2.48
C ALA A 208 -48.11 -27.55 1.28
N ARG A 209 -47.34 -26.68 0.61
CA ARG A 209 -47.82 -25.93 -0.57
C ARG A 209 -47.88 -26.78 -1.84
N ARG A 210 -46.97 -27.74 -2.02
CA ARG A 210 -46.84 -28.51 -3.27
C ARG A 210 -47.49 -29.89 -3.22
N GLY A 211 -47.94 -30.36 -2.06
CA GLY A 211 -48.60 -31.66 -1.91
C GLY A 211 -47.69 -32.88 -2.07
N ARG A 212 -46.36 -32.67 -2.13
CA ARG A 212 -45.32 -33.70 -2.29
C ARG A 212 -44.12 -33.38 -1.41
N LEU A 213 -43.39 -34.40 -0.95
CA LEU A 213 -42.24 -34.22 -0.06
C LEU A 213 -41.13 -33.42 -0.77
N MET A 214 -40.75 -32.30 -0.16
CA MET A 214 -39.69 -31.43 -0.66
C MET A 214 -38.50 -31.44 0.30
N VAL A 215 -37.28 -31.56 -0.21
CA VAL A 215 -36.03 -31.60 0.56
C VAL A 215 -35.25 -30.30 0.36
N LYS A 216 -34.68 -29.80 1.46
CA LYS A 216 -33.73 -28.67 1.46
C LYS A 216 -32.39 -29.15 0.93
N GLU A 217 -31.93 -28.56 -0.17
CA GLU A 217 -30.52 -28.62 -0.53
C GLU A 217 -29.78 -27.51 0.20
N LEU A 218 -28.77 -27.93 0.92
CA LEU A 218 -28.01 -27.14 1.87
C LEU A 218 -26.60 -27.04 1.27
N GLU A 219 -26.20 -25.86 0.82
CA GLU A 219 -24.85 -25.61 0.30
C GLU A 219 -24.01 -25.00 1.42
N ASP A 220 -22.74 -25.42 1.51
CA ASP A 220 -21.79 -24.79 2.40
C ASP A 220 -21.43 -23.43 1.82
N SER A 221 -22.21 -22.41 2.19
CA SER A 221 -21.88 -21.05 1.80
C SER A 221 -20.56 -20.70 2.46
N PRO A 222 -19.53 -20.32 1.68
CA PRO A 222 -18.26 -19.91 2.25
C PRO A 222 -18.51 -18.65 3.08
N ARG A 223 -18.66 -18.79 4.39
CA ARG A 223 -18.63 -17.67 5.31
C ARG A 223 -17.17 -17.39 5.57
N ASP A 224 -16.73 -16.17 5.29
CA ASP A 224 -15.44 -15.73 5.79
C ASP A 224 -15.51 -15.83 7.32
N GLU A 225 -14.56 -16.49 7.95
CA GLU A 225 -14.60 -16.67 9.39
C GLU A 225 -14.37 -15.34 10.10
N ILE A 226 -13.54 -14.48 9.50
CA ILE A 226 -13.11 -13.20 10.06
C ILE A 226 -13.15 -12.10 9.01
N ALA A 227 -13.69 -10.95 9.35
CA ALA A 227 -13.47 -9.71 8.61
C ALA A 227 -12.55 -8.78 9.41
N VAL A 228 -11.43 -8.37 8.81
CA VAL A 228 -10.57 -7.30 9.34
C VAL A 228 -10.88 -6.03 8.56
N VAL A 229 -11.51 -5.07 9.23
CA VAL A 229 -11.89 -3.79 8.65
C VAL A 229 -10.90 -2.72 9.10
N LEU A 230 -10.14 -2.19 8.16
CA LEU A 230 -9.24 -1.05 8.38
C LEU A 230 -9.97 0.24 7.98
N ASP A 231 -10.15 1.14 8.95
CA ASP A 231 -10.72 2.46 8.74
C ASP A 231 -9.64 3.47 8.36
N ALA A 232 -9.64 3.89 7.10
CA ALA A 232 -8.76 4.86 6.48
C ALA A 232 -9.45 6.22 6.29
N ASP A 233 -10.34 6.59 7.21
CA ASP A 233 -10.91 7.94 7.26
C ASP A 233 -9.80 8.98 7.54
N GLU A 234 -9.66 9.96 6.65
CA GLU A 234 -8.66 11.03 6.75
C GLU A 234 -8.76 11.83 8.06
N ALA A 235 -9.96 11.95 8.65
CA ALA A 235 -10.15 12.69 9.90
C ALA A 235 -9.50 12.00 11.11
N GLY A 236 -9.23 10.69 11.04
CA GLY A 236 -8.53 9.93 12.08
C GLY A 236 -7.02 9.81 11.84
N ALA A 237 -6.53 10.18 10.65
CA ALA A 237 -5.14 10.04 10.27
C ALA A 237 -4.31 11.24 10.78
N VAL A 238 -3.44 10.99 11.76
CA VAL A 238 -2.56 12.00 12.36
C VAL A 238 -1.14 11.46 12.43
N GLY A 239 -0.22 12.10 11.71
CA GLY A 239 1.16 11.65 11.62
C GLY A 239 1.25 10.18 11.19
N GLU A 240 1.92 9.35 11.99
CA GLU A 240 2.11 7.91 11.71
C GLU A 240 0.96 7.03 12.23
N SER A 241 -0.15 7.60 12.74
CA SER A 241 -1.23 6.81 13.35
C SER A 241 -1.85 5.82 12.36
N PHE A 242 -2.03 6.23 11.10
CA PHE A 242 -2.59 5.38 10.07
C PHE A 242 -1.62 4.26 9.65
N ASP A 243 -0.32 4.52 9.67
CA ASP A 243 0.71 3.51 9.40
C ASP A 243 0.68 2.41 10.48
N VAL A 244 0.50 2.81 11.75
CA VAL A 244 0.29 1.87 12.85
C VAL A 244 -1.02 1.11 12.70
N ALA A 245 -2.11 1.75 12.26
CA ALA A 245 -3.38 1.10 11.96
C ALA A 245 -3.22 0.01 10.89
N VAL A 246 -2.49 0.30 9.82
CA VAL A 246 -2.18 -0.65 8.73
C VAL A 246 -1.36 -1.84 9.26
N ARG A 247 -0.32 -1.58 10.07
CA ARG A 247 0.45 -2.66 10.72
C ARG A 247 -0.42 -3.52 11.62
N ALA A 248 -1.33 -2.91 12.39
CA ALA A 248 -2.23 -3.63 13.28
C ALA A 248 -3.20 -4.54 12.51
N ALA A 249 -3.89 -3.99 11.50
CA ALA A 249 -4.80 -4.73 10.64
C ALA A 249 -4.09 -5.88 9.93
N GLY A 250 -2.93 -5.61 9.32
CA GLY A 250 -2.12 -6.63 8.65
C GLY A 250 -1.64 -7.73 9.59
N SER A 251 -1.20 -7.38 10.80
CA SER A 251 -0.70 -8.36 11.78
C SER A 251 -1.80 -9.31 12.27
N ILE A 252 -3.00 -8.77 12.52
CA ILE A 252 -4.18 -9.55 12.91
C ILE A 252 -4.62 -10.45 11.75
N LEU A 253 -4.71 -9.90 10.53
CA LEU A 253 -5.07 -10.64 9.32
C LEU A 253 -4.09 -11.79 9.06
N HIS A 254 -2.78 -11.51 9.12
CA HIS A 254 -1.73 -12.50 8.96
C HIS A 254 -1.85 -13.62 10.01
N THR A 255 -2.08 -13.25 11.28
CA THR A 255 -2.21 -14.23 12.38
C THR A 255 -3.37 -15.19 12.15
N HIS A 256 -4.50 -14.67 11.67
CA HIS A 256 -5.65 -15.52 11.35
C HIS A 256 -5.42 -16.41 10.12
N ALA A 257 -4.85 -15.86 9.04
CA ALA A 257 -4.51 -16.63 7.85
C ALA A 257 -3.47 -17.72 8.15
N ALA A 258 -2.48 -17.44 9.00
CA ALA A 258 -1.49 -18.41 9.47
C ALA A 258 -2.12 -19.57 10.26
N ARG A 259 -3.26 -19.33 10.92
CA ARG A 259 -4.05 -20.34 11.64
C ARG A 259 -5.03 -21.08 10.73
N GLY A 260 -4.98 -20.87 9.41
CA GLY A 260 -5.84 -21.52 8.42
C GLY A 260 -7.29 -21.03 8.41
N ARG A 261 -7.57 -19.89 9.07
CA ARG A 261 -8.91 -19.29 9.08
C ARG A 261 -9.08 -18.44 7.83
N ARG A 262 -10.21 -18.59 7.14
CA ARG A 262 -10.57 -17.74 6.00
C ARG A 262 -10.89 -16.35 6.51
N ALA A 263 -10.10 -15.37 6.10
CA ALA A 263 -10.29 -13.98 6.48
C ALA A 263 -10.58 -13.12 5.25
N VAL A 264 -11.10 -11.92 5.48
CA VAL A 264 -11.25 -10.90 4.45
C VAL A 264 -10.74 -9.58 5.00
N LEU A 265 -9.82 -8.96 4.28
CA LEU A 265 -9.42 -7.58 4.52
C LEU A 265 -10.43 -6.68 3.84
N SER A 266 -10.99 -5.72 4.56
CA SER A 266 -11.80 -4.65 3.99
C SER A 266 -11.22 -3.32 4.41
N LEU A 267 -11.00 -2.42 3.45
CA LEU A 267 -10.51 -1.08 3.72
C LEU A 267 -11.32 -0.05 2.93
N ASN A 268 -11.64 1.06 3.59
CA ASN A 268 -12.19 2.26 2.96
C ASN A 268 -11.04 3.24 2.65
N GLY A 269 -11.34 4.53 2.46
CA GLY A 269 -10.36 5.57 2.14
C GLY A 269 -10.22 5.84 0.64
N SER A 270 -9.04 6.33 0.24
CA SER A 270 -8.76 6.76 -1.15
C SER A 270 -8.78 5.61 -2.16
N THR A 271 -8.42 4.40 -1.71
CA THR A 271 -8.26 3.20 -2.53
C THR A 271 -9.03 2.03 -1.91
N PRO A 272 -10.38 2.06 -1.87
CA PRO A 272 -11.17 1.04 -1.20
C PRO A 272 -10.92 -0.35 -1.79
N ALA A 273 -10.76 -1.35 -0.93
CA ALA A 273 -10.50 -2.72 -1.34
C ALA A 273 -11.18 -3.73 -0.41
N SER A 274 -11.56 -4.87 -0.99
CA SER A 274 -11.96 -6.05 -0.24
C SER A 274 -11.21 -7.26 -0.79
N VAL A 275 -10.32 -7.82 0.01
CA VAL A 275 -9.40 -8.88 -0.40
C VAL A 275 -9.65 -10.11 0.47
N PRO A 276 -10.21 -11.20 -0.08
CA PRO A 276 -10.30 -12.46 0.65
C PRO A 276 -8.89 -13.07 0.80
N VAL A 277 -8.63 -13.65 1.96
CA VAL A 277 -7.37 -14.32 2.31
C VAL A 277 -7.71 -15.68 2.89
N ALA A 278 -7.63 -16.71 2.06
CA ALA A 278 -7.83 -18.10 2.48
C ALA A 278 -6.51 -18.78 2.84
N SER A 279 -5.40 -18.36 2.24
CA SER A 279 -4.07 -18.93 2.48
C SER A 279 -2.95 -17.89 2.44
N LEU A 280 -1.85 -18.18 3.15
CA LEU A 280 -0.64 -17.35 3.09
C LEU A 280 0.17 -17.55 1.80
N GLU A 281 -0.01 -18.67 1.10
CA GLU A 281 0.78 -18.99 -0.10
C GLU A 281 0.23 -18.30 -1.35
N GLY A 282 -1.10 -18.17 -1.49
CA GLY A 282 -1.73 -17.63 -2.70
C GLY A 282 -2.26 -16.20 -2.56
N ASP A 283 -2.97 -15.90 -1.48
CA ASP A 283 -3.80 -14.70 -1.40
C ASP A 283 -3.10 -13.54 -0.67
N TRP A 284 -2.08 -13.87 0.13
CA TRP A 284 -1.45 -12.94 1.05
C TRP A 284 -0.74 -11.77 0.38
N LEU A 285 -0.15 -12.00 -0.79
CA LEU A 285 0.52 -10.93 -1.54
C LEU A 285 -0.47 -9.83 -1.93
N ALA A 286 -1.68 -10.18 -2.38
CA ALA A 286 -2.70 -9.21 -2.74
C ALA A 286 -3.17 -8.39 -1.52
N ALA A 287 -3.26 -9.02 -0.34
CA ALA A 287 -3.59 -8.32 0.91
C ALA A 287 -2.45 -7.38 1.34
N LEU A 288 -1.19 -7.80 1.23
CA LEU A 288 -0.03 -6.96 1.50
C LEU A 288 0.06 -5.77 0.54
N GLU A 289 -0.19 -5.97 -0.75
CA GLU A 289 -0.23 -4.90 -1.74
C GLU A 289 -1.37 -3.91 -1.45
N ALA A 290 -2.55 -4.40 -1.07
CA ALA A 290 -3.66 -3.55 -0.66
C ALA A 290 -3.33 -2.73 0.60
N LEU A 291 -2.66 -3.32 1.60
CA LEU A 291 -2.19 -2.61 2.80
C LEU A 291 -1.07 -1.61 2.49
N ALA A 292 -0.18 -1.93 1.54
CA ALA A 292 0.89 -1.02 1.10
C ALA A 292 0.35 0.17 0.28
N ALA A 293 -0.73 -0.04 -0.47
CA ALA A 293 -1.38 1.00 -1.28
C ALA A 293 -2.50 1.74 -0.53
N ALA A 294 -2.81 1.34 0.71
CA ALA A 294 -3.85 1.98 1.51
C ALA A 294 -3.40 3.39 1.90
N GLU A 295 -4.24 4.37 1.60
CA GLU A 295 -4.03 5.78 1.96
C GLU A 295 -5.31 6.33 2.59
N PRO A 296 -5.19 7.21 3.61
CA PRO A 296 -6.34 7.89 4.16
C PRO A 296 -7.06 8.70 3.07
N GLY A 297 -8.37 8.82 3.17
CA GLY A 297 -9.12 9.69 2.28
C GLY A 297 -10.60 9.72 2.56
N ALA A 298 -11.28 10.65 1.89
CA ALA A 298 -12.73 10.71 1.86
C ALA A 298 -13.30 9.48 1.13
N GLY A 299 -13.74 8.49 1.91
CA GLY A 299 -14.35 7.26 1.41
C GLY A 299 -15.69 6.97 2.08
N VAL A 300 -16.25 5.80 1.80
CA VAL A 300 -17.46 5.31 2.47
C VAL A 300 -17.17 5.18 3.98
N PRO A 301 -17.99 5.78 4.87
CA PRO A 301 -17.82 5.64 6.30
C PRO A 301 -17.84 4.18 6.73
N VAL A 302 -16.97 3.80 7.67
CA VAL A 302 -16.86 2.41 8.14
C VAL A 302 -18.21 1.86 8.62
N VAL A 303 -19.05 2.68 9.25
CA VAL A 303 -20.39 2.26 9.72
C VAL A 303 -21.31 1.80 8.58
N GLU A 304 -21.21 2.42 7.40
CA GLU A 304 -21.99 2.01 6.21
C GLU A 304 -21.45 0.71 5.63
N LEU A 305 -20.13 0.54 5.63
CA LEU A 305 -19.48 -0.71 5.22
C LEU A 305 -19.93 -1.88 6.11
N LEU A 306 -20.06 -1.65 7.42
CA LEU A 306 -20.58 -2.63 8.37
C LEU A 306 -22.09 -2.87 8.24
N ALA A 307 -22.85 -1.87 7.76
CA ALA A 307 -24.30 -1.96 7.60
C ALA A 307 -24.73 -2.64 6.28
N ARG A 308 -23.82 -2.74 5.29
CA ARG A 308 -24.13 -3.32 3.99
C ARG A 308 -24.51 -4.79 4.10
N GLU A 309 -25.78 -5.09 3.85
CA GLU A 309 -26.29 -6.46 3.82
C GLU A 309 -25.52 -7.30 2.78
N GLY A 310 -25.13 -8.51 3.17
CA GLY A 310 -24.31 -9.39 2.33
C GLY A 310 -22.85 -8.97 2.16
N GLY A 311 -22.41 -7.86 2.76
CA GLY A 311 -21.00 -7.45 2.77
C GLY A 311 -20.11 -8.39 3.59
N PRO A 312 -18.77 -8.37 3.39
CA PRO A 312 -17.84 -9.27 4.07
C PRO A 312 -17.92 -9.15 5.60
N ALA A 313 -18.00 -7.92 6.11
CA ALA A 313 -18.18 -7.66 7.54
C ALA A 313 -19.49 -8.23 8.11
N ALA A 314 -20.60 -8.13 7.35
CA ALA A 314 -21.89 -8.66 7.77
C ALA A 314 -21.93 -10.19 7.75
N ARG A 315 -21.27 -10.82 6.77
CA ARG A 315 -21.21 -12.28 6.60
C ARG A 315 -20.23 -12.98 7.55
N SER A 316 -19.23 -12.25 8.04
CA SER A 316 -18.20 -12.80 8.92
C SER A 316 -18.72 -13.25 10.28
N LEU A 317 -18.13 -14.31 10.84
CA LEU A 317 -18.45 -14.78 12.20
C LEU A 317 -17.81 -13.88 13.27
N GLU A 318 -16.59 -13.42 12.98
CA GLU A 318 -15.80 -12.53 13.82
C GLU A 318 -15.46 -11.25 13.03
N LEU A 319 -15.63 -10.10 13.66
CA LEU A 319 -15.30 -8.80 13.08
C LEU A 319 -14.20 -8.14 13.90
N VAL A 320 -13.13 -7.71 13.25
CA VAL A 320 -12.08 -6.88 13.85
C VAL A 320 -12.11 -5.53 13.16
N VAL A 321 -12.35 -4.46 13.93
CA VAL A 321 -12.32 -3.09 13.39
C VAL A 321 -11.07 -2.40 13.91
N VAL A 322 -10.26 -1.84 12.99
CA VAL A 322 -9.10 -1.02 13.32
C VAL A 322 -9.41 0.41 12.90
N THR A 323 -9.53 1.32 13.87
CA THR A 323 -9.92 2.72 13.58
C THR A 323 -9.26 3.70 14.55
N ALA A 324 -9.00 4.90 14.05
CA ALA A 324 -8.60 6.08 14.83
C ALA A 324 -9.75 7.06 15.06
N ARG A 325 -10.97 6.74 14.60
CA ARG A 325 -12.16 7.58 14.68
C ARG A 325 -13.38 6.79 15.18
N LEU A 326 -13.67 6.93 16.47
CA LEU A 326 -14.79 6.23 17.09
C LEU A 326 -16.03 7.14 17.15
N THR A 327 -16.89 7.02 16.14
CA THR A 327 -18.16 7.77 16.14
C THR A 327 -19.21 7.07 17.02
N PRO A 328 -20.18 7.81 17.60
CA PRO A 328 -21.28 7.20 18.35
C PRO A 328 -22.12 6.20 17.54
N ALA A 329 -22.17 6.37 16.22
CA ALA A 329 -22.86 5.44 15.33
C ALA A 329 -22.08 4.12 15.19
N LEU A 330 -20.75 4.19 15.04
CA LEU A 330 -19.88 3.02 15.01
C LEU A 330 -19.90 2.28 16.34
N SER A 331 -19.75 2.99 17.47
CA SER A 331 -19.76 2.37 18.80
C SER A 331 -21.08 1.63 19.07
N ARG A 332 -22.22 2.23 18.74
CA ARG A 332 -23.53 1.57 18.83
C ARG A 332 -23.60 0.32 17.97
N LYS A 333 -23.15 0.39 16.72
CA LYS A 333 -23.17 -0.75 15.78
C LYS A 333 -22.32 -1.92 16.27
N LEU A 334 -21.14 -1.65 16.84
CA LEU A 334 -20.28 -2.68 17.41
C LEU A 334 -20.88 -3.27 18.69
N ALA A 335 -21.48 -2.45 19.56
CA ALA A 335 -22.17 -2.91 20.76
C ALA A 335 -23.39 -3.79 20.43
N GLU A 336 -24.20 -3.41 19.44
CA GLU A 336 -25.32 -4.22 18.93
C GLU A 336 -24.85 -5.59 18.45
N ARG A 337 -23.74 -5.62 17.70
CA ARG A 337 -23.14 -6.88 17.23
C ARG A 337 -22.66 -7.76 18.39
N ALA A 338 -22.03 -7.17 19.41
CA ALA A 338 -21.58 -7.89 20.60
C ALA A 338 -22.76 -8.51 21.37
N GLN A 339 -23.83 -7.74 21.58
CA GLN A 339 -25.05 -8.21 22.26
C GLN A 339 -25.76 -9.32 21.50
N ALA A 340 -25.69 -9.31 20.16
CA ALA A 340 -26.16 -10.41 19.31
C ALA A 340 -25.27 -11.68 19.40
N SER A 341 -24.30 -11.73 20.32
CA SER A 341 -23.35 -12.85 20.50
C SER A 341 -22.54 -13.17 19.23
N HIS A 342 -22.31 -12.15 18.39
CA HIS A 342 -21.40 -12.23 17.25
C HIS A 342 -20.02 -11.75 17.67
N GLY A 343 -18.97 -12.41 17.20
CA GLY A 343 -17.59 -12.03 17.51
C GLY A 343 -17.33 -10.62 16.98
N VAL A 344 -16.89 -9.73 17.86
CA VAL A 344 -16.46 -8.38 17.51
C VAL A 344 -15.34 -7.93 18.44
N SER A 345 -14.30 -7.34 17.88
CA SER A 345 -13.20 -6.72 18.62
C SER A 345 -12.79 -5.40 17.96
N LEU A 346 -12.25 -4.49 18.77
CA LEU A 346 -11.83 -3.16 18.33
C LEU A 346 -10.33 -2.96 18.61
N VAL A 347 -9.59 -2.52 17.61
CA VAL A 347 -8.28 -1.90 17.78
C VAL A 347 -8.48 -0.39 17.65
N TRP A 348 -8.33 0.30 18.77
CA TRP A 348 -8.40 1.75 18.86
C TRP A 348 -7.01 2.36 18.70
N ILE A 349 -6.82 3.16 17.66
CA ILE A 349 -5.61 3.94 17.45
C ILE A 349 -5.82 5.33 18.05
N ASP A 350 -5.12 5.64 19.13
CA ASP A 350 -5.26 6.89 19.87
C ASP A 350 -4.58 8.06 19.13
N SER A 351 -5.30 8.65 18.16
CA SER A 351 -4.79 9.75 17.32
C SER A 351 -4.33 10.96 18.12
N ALA A 352 -4.87 11.20 19.32
CA ALA A 352 -4.43 12.28 20.21
C ALA A 352 -2.99 12.05 20.70
N SER A 353 -2.62 10.82 21.02
CA SER A 353 -1.25 10.44 21.38
C SER A 353 -0.27 10.71 20.24
N PHE A 354 -0.65 10.44 18.98
CA PHE A 354 0.18 10.74 17.81
C PHE A 354 0.32 12.24 17.56
N ALA A 355 -0.71 13.02 17.89
CA ALA A 355 -0.67 14.49 17.85
C ALA A 355 0.15 15.14 18.98
N GLY A 356 0.65 14.36 19.96
CA GLY A 356 1.30 14.89 21.16
C GLY A 356 0.33 15.57 22.13
N ARG A 357 -0.97 15.29 22.03
CA ARG A 357 -2.01 15.81 22.93
C ARG A 357 -2.15 14.88 24.15
N PRO A 358 -2.57 15.42 25.30
CA PRO A 358 -2.84 14.57 26.47
C PRO A 358 -3.94 13.56 26.16
N ASN A 359 -3.79 12.35 26.70
CA ASN A 359 -4.77 11.29 26.54
C ASN A 359 -6.08 11.71 27.20
N ALA A 360 -7.16 11.75 26.41
CA ALA A 360 -8.50 11.95 26.92
C ALA A 360 -9.17 10.59 27.15
N VAL A 361 -10.07 10.53 28.13
CA VAL A 361 -10.96 9.37 28.30
C VAL A 361 -11.99 9.43 27.18
N GLU A 362 -11.93 8.49 26.25
CA GLU A 362 -12.89 8.39 25.15
C GLU A 362 -14.18 7.71 25.63
N PRO A 363 -15.32 8.42 25.74
CA PRO A 363 -16.55 7.85 26.32
C PRO A 363 -17.09 6.66 25.53
N GLU A 364 -16.88 6.65 24.22
CA GLU A 364 -17.32 5.57 23.34
C GLU A 364 -16.54 4.28 23.58
N LEU A 365 -15.25 4.35 23.97
CA LEU A 365 -14.46 3.16 24.33
C LEU A 365 -15.00 2.52 25.60
N LEU A 366 -15.35 3.33 26.61
CA LEU A 366 -15.93 2.83 27.86
C LEU A 366 -17.26 2.11 27.60
N ARG A 367 -18.09 2.63 26.69
CA ARG A 367 -19.34 1.97 26.29
C ARG A 367 -19.11 0.62 25.64
N LEU A 368 -18.11 0.51 24.75
CA LEU A 368 -17.77 -0.74 24.10
C LEU A 368 -17.22 -1.78 25.07
N GLN A 369 -16.35 -1.36 26.00
CA GLN A 369 -15.86 -2.23 27.06
C GLN A 369 -17.00 -2.71 27.97
N ALA A 370 -17.93 -1.82 28.33
CA ALA A 370 -19.13 -2.18 29.10
C ALA A 370 -20.06 -3.14 28.34
N ALA A 371 -20.09 -3.08 27.00
CA ALA A 371 -20.81 -4.02 26.14
C ALA A 371 -20.05 -5.34 25.93
N GLY A 372 -18.88 -5.53 26.57
CA GLY A 372 -18.09 -6.75 26.48
C GLY A 372 -17.26 -6.89 25.19
N VAL A 373 -17.08 -5.80 24.43
CA VAL A 373 -16.21 -5.79 23.24
C VAL A 373 -14.75 -5.76 23.70
N PRO A 374 -13.91 -6.74 23.31
CA PRO A 374 -12.47 -6.66 23.54
C PRO A 374 -11.91 -5.45 22.80
N VAL A 375 -11.13 -4.61 23.50
CA VAL A 375 -10.51 -3.41 22.96
C VAL A 375 -9.00 -3.45 23.18
N ALA A 376 -8.23 -3.36 22.11
CA ALA A 376 -6.81 -3.04 22.15
C ALA A 376 -6.63 -1.54 21.90
N VAL A 377 -5.91 -0.84 22.77
CA VAL A 377 -5.57 0.57 22.59
C VAL A 377 -4.11 0.65 22.16
N VAL A 378 -3.84 1.34 21.05
CA VAL A 378 -2.49 1.55 20.53
C VAL A 378 -2.18 3.04 20.51
N ARG A 379 -1.14 3.43 21.23
CA ARG A 379 -0.65 4.80 21.34
C ARG A 379 0.70 4.96 20.64
N ARG A 380 1.13 6.21 20.50
CA ARG A 380 2.43 6.53 19.92
C ARG A 380 3.54 5.94 20.80
N GLY A 381 4.39 5.11 20.20
CA GLY A 381 5.55 4.50 20.87
C GLY A 381 5.23 3.19 21.60
N ASP A 382 3.99 2.74 21.61
CA ASP A 382 3.64 1.42 22.16
C ASP A 382 4.28 0.30 21.33
N ASP A 383 4.68 -0.78 21.99
CA ASP A 383 5.01 -2.03 21.29
C ASP A 383 3.71 -2.66 20.77
N LEU A 384 3.56 -2.65 19.45
CA LEU A 384 2.38 -3.17 18.76
C LEU A 384 2.13 -4.65 19.08
N ARG A 385 3.18 -5.45 19.28
CA ARG A 385 3.03 -6.86 19.65
C ARG A 385 2.37 -7.00 21.03
N ALA A 386 2.77 -6.16 21.98
CA ALA A 386 2.20 -6.17 23.33
C ALA A 386 0.76 -5.63 23.35
N ALA A 387 0.48 -4.58 22.58
CA ALA A 387 -0.84 -3.95 22.54
C ALA A 387 -1.91 -4.85 21.88
N LEU A 388 -1.54 -5.60 20.83
CA LEU A 388 -2.43 -6.53 20.14
C LEU A 388 -2.40 -7.96 20.73
N GLY A 389 -1.42 -8.23 21.60
CA GLY A 389 -1.25 -9.51 22.25
C GLY A 389 -2.24 -9.76 23.37
N GLY A 390 -2.43 -11.03 23.72
CA GLY A 390 -3.16 -11.42 24.92
C GLY A 390 -2.44 -11.01 26.21
N SER A 391 -3.17 -10.56 27.22
CA SER A 391 -2.58 -9.98 28.42
C SER A 391 -1.91 -11.03 29.33
N SER A 392 -0.57 -11.04 29.34
CA SER A 392 0.22 -11.37 30.55
C SER A 392 0.64 -10.11 31.32
N GLY A 393 -0.05 -8.97 31.11
CA GLY A 393 0.35 -7.65 31.59
C GLY A 393 -0.60 -6.95 32.56
N ALA A 394 -1.51 -7.65 33.25
CA ALA A 394 -2.28 -7.06 34.35
C ALA A 394 -1.46 -7.05 35.65
N ARG A 395 -0.43 -6.18 35.73
CA ARG A 395 0.18 -5.69 36.98
C ARG A 395 1.26 -4.66 36.66
N ARG A 396 0.89 -3.38 36.56
CA ARG A 396 1.70 -2.17 36.89
C ARG A 396 0.97 -0.92 36.39
N ALA A 397 -0.05 -0.51 37.14
CA ALA A 397 -0.58 0.85 37.08
C ALA A 397 -1.32 1.19 38.38
N HIS A 398 -0.72 0.87 39.52
CA HIS A 398 -0.95 1.52 40.82
C HIS A 398 0.39 1.49 41.54
N GLY A 399 1.03 2.65 41.58
CA GLY A 399 2.34 2.93 42.14
C GLY A 399 2.64 4.40 41.90
#